data_AF-X0S512-F1
#
_entry.id   AF-X0S512-F1
#
_cell.length_a   1.000
_cell.length_b   1.000
_cell.length_c   1.000
_cell.angle_alpha   90.00
_cell.angle_beta   90.00
_cell.angle_gamma   90.00
#
_symmetry.space_group_name_H-M   'P 1'
#
loop_
_entity.id
_entity.type
_entity.pdbx_description
1 polymer ?
#
loop_
_entity_poly.entity_id
_entity_poly.type
_entity_poly.pdbx_seq_one_letter_code
_entity_poly.pdbx_strand_id
1 'polypeptide(L)'
;AVCEALHDPDKCGEGEVLIWPVVEEGKSQDSDDQAGLHIIEVCQFARQDWTSSANHGLRKDMEDKVLLFPQFDNISLALSAAQDEREGRSSLYDSLEDCVMEIEELKNELACIVMTRTGTGINCRDRWDTPETKLASGRKGRLRKDRYSALVMANMIARQMARQTPTPEYPVIGGATKELCHGAMNGPMYMGPDWFVRDGGFFAGIGIGRRAEQEYRPSRSRYER
;
A
#
# COMPACT_ATOMS: atom_id res chain seq x y z
N ALA A 1 -19.27 -16.57 -1.30
CA ALA A 1 -18.63 -17.69 -0.60
C ALA A 1 -17.55 -17.23 0.39
N VAL A 2 -16.36 -16.80 -0.03
CA VAL A 2 -15.29 -16.43 0.92
C VAL A 2 -15.58 -15.09 1.61
N CYS A 3 -15.92 -14.04 0.85
CA CYS A 3 -16.30 -12.74 1.45
C CYS A 3 -17.45 -12.89 2.46
N GLU A 4 -18.46 -13.69 2.10
CA GLU A 4 -19.61 -13.98 2.96
C GLU A 4 -19.24 -14.66 4.28
N ALA A 5 -18.20 -15.49 4.28
CA ALA A 5 -17.73 -16.15 5.49
C ALA A 5 -16.96 -15.21 6.43
N LEU A 6 -16.34 -14.15 5.90
CA LEU A 6 -15.53 -13.21 6.68
C LEU A 6 -16.35 -12.18 7.47
N HIS A 7 -17.64 -12.08 7.18
CA HIS A 7 -18.59 -11.23 7.89
C HIS A 7 -19.73 -12.03 8.54
N ASP A 8 -19.51 -13.34 8.76
CA ASP A 8 -20.45 -14.23 9.45
C ASP A 8 -20.11 -14.29 10.95
N PRO A 9 -20.92 -13.70 11.85
CA PRO A 9 -20.63 -13.66 13.28
C PRO A 9 -20.53 -15.05 13.92
N ASP A 10 -21.25 -16.04 13.37
CA ASP A 10 -21.29 -17.40 13.92
C ASP A 10 -19.97 -18.15 13.69
N LYS A 11 -19.12 -17.67 12.78
CA LYS A 11 -17.80 -18.25 12.46
C LYS A 11 -16.64 -17.50 13.10
N CYS A 12 -16.92 -16.40 13.81
CA CYS A 12 -15.92 -15.53 14.41
C CYS A 12 -15.48 -16.10 15.78
N GLY A 13 -14.16 -16.23 15.99
CA GLY A 13 -13.58 -16.61 17.27
C GLY A 13 -13.64 -15.50 18.33
N GLU A 14 -13.30 -15.84 19.56
CA GLU A 14 -13.26 -14.85 20.65
C GLU A 14 -12.16 -13.80 20.39
N GLY A 15 -12.55 -12.54 20.24
CA GLY A 15 -11.64 -11.41 19.96
C GLY A 15 -11.40 -11.13 18.47
N GLU A 16 -12.02 -11.87 17.56
CA GLU A 16 -11.94 -11.60 16.13
C GLU A 16 -12.92 -10.51 15.69
N VAL A 17 -12.54 -9.73 14.67
CA VAL A 17 -13.31 -8.60 14.14
C VAL A 17 -13.79 -8.96 12.73
N LEU A 18 -15.05 -8.67 12.45
CA LEU A 18 -15.63 -8.88 11.12
C LEU A 18 -14.88 -8.08 10.07
N ILE A 19 -14.72 -8.67 8.88
CA ILE A 19 -14.00 -8.04 7.78
C ILE A 19 -14.96 -7.76 6.64
N TRP A 20 -14.97 -6.50 6.20
CA TRP A 20 -15.85 -5.95 5.17
C TRP A 20 -15.07 -5.49 3.94
N PRO A 21 -15.76 -5.33 2.78
CA PRO A 21 -15.21 -4.66 1.62
C PRO A 21 -14.71 -3.26 1.92
N VAL A 22 -13.66 -2.84 1.20
CA VAL A 22 -13.15 -1.46 1.26
C VAL A 22 -14.25 -0.49 0.83
N VAL A 23 -14.41 0.59 1.60
CA VAL A 23 -15.34 1.69 1.29
C VAL A 23 -14.80 2.48 0.10
N GLU A 24 -15.55 2.51 -0.99
CA GLU A 24 -15.21 3.29 -2.19
C GLU A 24 -15.84 4.68 -2.11
N GLU A 25 -15.02 5.74 -2.11
CA GLU A 25 -15.51 7.12 -2.19
C GLU A 25 -16.36 7.31 -3.47
N GLY A 26 -17.62 7.70 -3.30
CA GLY A 26 -18.55 7.97 -4.40
C GLY A 26 -19.43 6.79 -4.83
N LYS A 27 -19.27 5.60 -4.22
CA LYS A 27 -20.22 4.49 -4.36
C LYS A 27 -20.59 3.95 -2.99
N SER A 28 -21.76 4.36 -2.51
CA SER A 28 -22.34 3.81 -1.28
C SER A 28 -22.66 2.32 -1.46
N GLN A 29 -22.16 1.48 -0.56
CA GLN A 29 -22.51 0.07 -0.46
C GLN A 29 -23.19 -0.20 0.88
N ASP A 30 -24.06 -1.20 0.91
CA ASP A 30 -24.78 -1.59 2.14
C ASP A 30 -23.84 -2.06 3.26
N SER A 31 -22.61 -2.45 2.92
CA SER A 31 -21.58 -2.86 3.87
C SER A 31 -20.90 -1.70 4.57
N ASP A 32 -20.98 -0.47 4.06
CA ASP A 32 -20.15 0.65 4.53
C ASP A 32 -20.49 1.10 5.96
N ASP A 33 -21.73 0.87 6.40
CA ASP A 33 -22.21 1.21 7.75
C ASP A 33 -22.00 0.07 8.77
N GLN A 34 -21.43 -1.06 8.36
CA GLN A 34 -21.24 -2.21 9.24
C GLN A 34 -20.02 -2.05 10.14
N ALA A 35 -20.12 -2.50 11.38
CA ALA A 35 -18.99 -2.48 12.30
C ALA A 35 -17.96 -3.57 11.93
N GLY A 36 -16.71 -3.16 11.68
CA GLY A 36 -15.61 -4.08 11.38
C GLY A 36 -14.46 -3.42 10.63
N LEU A 37 -13.58 -4.24 10.06
CA LEU A 37 -12.43 -3.81 9.27
C LEU A 37 -12.77 -3.81 7.77
N HIS A 38 -12.71 -2.64 7.13
CA HIS A 38 -13.00 -2.48 5.70
C HIS A 38 -11.74 -2.61 4.85
N ILE A 39 -11.24 -3.84 4.71
CA ILE A 39 -9.95 -4.12 4.05
C ILE A 39 -10.04 -5.09 2.88
N ILE A 40 -11.23 -5.63 2.58
CA ILE A 40 -11.38 -6.60 1.48
C ILE A 40 -11.47 -5.84 0.15
N GLU A 41 -10.46 -6.00 -0.70
CA GLU A 41 -10.51 -5.59 -2.10
C GLU A 41 -10.81 -6.79 -3.00
N VAL A 42 -11.97 -6.77 -3.67
CA VAL A 42 -12.43 -7.89 -4.49
C VAL A 42 -11.90 -7.76 -5.92
N CYS A 43 -11.07 -8.71 -6.34
CA CYS A 43 -10.59 -8.79 -7.73
C CYS A 43 -11.71 -9.25 -8.69
N GLN A 44 -12.15 -8.37 -9.59
CA GLN A 44 -13.28 -8.62 -10.49
C GLN A 44 -12.84 -9.24 -11.82
N PHE A 45 -12.34 -10.48 -11.82
CA PHE A 45 -11.92 -11.18 -13.04
C PHE A 45 -13.02 -11.43 -14.07
N ALA A 46 -14.29 -11.41 -13.65
CA ALA A 46 -15.42 -11.53 -14.57
C ALA A 46 -15.59 -10.26 -15.44
N ARG A 47 -15.10 -9.11 -14.99
CA ARG A 47 -15.17 -7.86 -15.74
C ARG A 47 -14.02 -7.75 -16.71
N GLN A 48 -14.37 -7.74 -17.99
CA GLN A 48 -13.41 -7.61 -19.07
C GLN A 48 -12.54 -6.36 -18.93
N ASP A 49 -13.11 -5.22 -18.53
CA ASP A 49 -12.37 -3.96 -18.40
C ASP A 49 -11.24 -4.09 -17.37
N TRP A 50 -11.54 -4.73 -16.23
CA TRP A 50 -10.54 -4.97 -15.19
C TRP A 50 -9.44 -5.91 -15.70
N THR A 51 -9.81 -7.04 -16.30
CA THR A 51 -8.84 -8.01 -16.82
C THR A 51 -7.99 -7.42 -17.95
N SER A 52 -8.58 -6.65 -18.85
CA SER A 52 -7.85 -6.00 -19.95
C SER A 52 -6.90 -4.93 -19.41
N SER A 53 -7.38 -4.06 -18.51
CA SER A 53 -6.57 -3.02 -17.89
C SER A 53 -5.41 -3.60 -17.09
N ALA A 54 -5.65 -4.63 -16.28
CA ALA A 54 -4.62 -5.29 -15.47
C ALA A 54 -3.53 -5.93 -16.34
N ASN A 55 -3.90 -6.60 -17.43
CA ASN A 55 -2.93 -7.22 -18.34
C ASN A 55 -2.10 -6.20 -19.12
N HIS A 56 -2.74 -5.14 -19.64
CA HIS A 56 -2.01 -4.06 -20.30
C HIS A 56 -1.14 -3.28 -19.32
N GLY A 57 -1.59 -3.12 -18.08
CA GLY A 57 -0.81 -2.57 -16.98
C GLY A 57 0.43 -3.40 -16.69
N LEU A 58 0.28 -4.71 -16.52
CA LEU A 58 1.41 -5.62 -16.30
C LEU A 58 2.44 -5.56 -17.44
N ARG A 59 1.97 -5.59 -18.70
CA ARG A 59 2.83 -5.44 -19.86
C ARG A 59 3.62 -4.12 -19.81
N LYS A 60 2.96 -3.02 -19.47
CA LYS A 60 3.62 -1.72 -19.36
C LYS A 60 4.67 -1.69 -18.25
N ASP A 61 4.42 -2.29 -17.07
CA ASP A 61 5.44 -2.31 -16.00
C ASP A 61 6.67 -3.14 -16.34
N MET A 62 6.50 -4.16 -17.20
CA MET A 62 7.62 -4.90 -17.75
C MET A 62 8.41 -4.07 -18.76
N GLU A 63 7.72 -3.35 -19.65
CA GLU A 63 8.36 -2.43 -20.61
C GLU A 63 9.12 -1.30 -19.90
N ASP A 64 8.52 -0.74 -18.85
CA ASP A 64 9.10 0.34 -18.02
C ASP A 64 10.14 -0.18 -17.01
N LYS A 65 10.36 -1.51 -16.93
CA LYS A 65 11.28 -2.18 -15.98
C LYS A 65 11.01 -1.85 -14.51
N VAL A 66 9.75 -1.60 -14.17
CA VAL A 66 9.30 -1.36 -12.79
C VAL A 66 9.11 -2.70 -12.06
N LEU A 67 8.65 -3.73 -12.78
CA LEU A 67 8.48 -5.06 -12.24
C LEU A 67 9.81 -5.83 -12.34
N LEU A 68 10.37 -6.19 -11.18
CA LEU A 68 11.63 -6.91 -11.06
C LEU A 68 11.40 -8.29 -10.47
N PHE A 69 12.05 -9.30 -11.08
CA PHE A 69 12.09 -10.64 -10.51
C PHE A 69 13.43 -10.88 -9.79
N PRO A 70 13.43 -11.67 -8.71
CA PRO A 70 14.66 -12.16 -8.10
C PRO A 70 15.53 -12.93 -9.11
N GLN A 71 16.85 -12.82 -8.93
CA GLN A 71 17.82 -13.63 -9.64
C GLN A 71 17.62 -15.12 -9.29
N PHE A 72 17.81 -16.00 -10.27
CA PHE A 72 17.73 -17.44 -10.10
C PHE A 72 19.05 -18.09 -10.50
N ASP A 73 19.66 -18.81 -9.57
CA ASP A 73 20.90 -19.55 -9.76
C ASP A 73 21.07 -20.62 -8.68
N ASN A 74 21.95 -21.60 -8.93
CA ASN A 74 22.15 -22.74 -8.04
C ASN A 74 22.67 -22.33 -6.65
N ILE A 75 23.39 -21.21 -6.54
CA ILE A 75 23.89 -20.74 -5.23
C ILE A 75 22.73 -20.16 -4.42
N SER A 76 21.86 -19.37 -5.04
CA SER A 76 20.66 -18.85 -4.38
C SER A 76 19.73 -19.95 -3.88
N LEU A 77 19.58 -21.05 -4.63
CA LEU A 77 18.83 -22.23 -4.17
C LEU A 77 19.48 -22.89 -2.94
N ALA A 78 20.80 -23.13 -2.99
CA ALA A 78 21.51 -23.72 -1.86
C ALA A 78 21.46 -22.85 -0.60
N LEU A 79 21.52 -21.53 -0.75
CA LEU A 79 21.35 -20.58 0.36
C LEU A 79 19.94 -20.63 0.93
N SER A 80 18.92 -20.76 0.07
CA SER A 80 17.52 -20.87 0.49
C SER A 80 17.29 -22.14 1.32
N ALA A 81 17.78 -23.29 0.83
CA ALA A 81 17.70 -24.56 1.55
C ALA A 81 18.43 -24.52 2.90
N ALA A 82 19.64 -23.93 2.95
CA ALA A 82 20.38 -23.77 4.19
C ALA A 82 19.65 -22.84 5.19
N GLN A 83 18.95 -21.82 4.69
CA GLN A 83 18.14 -20.93 5.52
C GLN A 83 16.89 -21.63 6.06
N ASP A 84 16.23 -22.45 5.24
CA ASP A 84 15.08 -23.26 5.65
C ASP A 84 15.46 -24.25 6.76
N GLU A 85 16.63 -24.90 6.65
CA GLU A 85 17.17 -25.78 7.68
C GLU A 85 17.47 -25.00 8.98
N ARG A 86 18.08 -23.82 8.87
CA ARG A 86 18.40 -22.97 10.03
C ARG A 86 17.15 -22.47 10.76
N GLU A 87 16.12 -22.09 10.01
CA GLU A 87 14.87 -21.55 10.54
C GLU A 87 13.90 -22.66 10.96
N GLY A 88 14.26 -23.93 10.72
CA GLY A 88 13.47 -25.09 11.11
C GLY A 88 12.08 -25.07 10.49
N ARG A 89 11.94 -24.57 9.25
CA ARG A 89 10.65 -24.55 8.54
C ARG A 89 10.13 -25.98 8.43
N SER A 90 9.07 -26.29 9.16
CA SER A 90 8.42 -27.60 9.14
C SER A 90 7.59 -27.78 7.87
N SER A 91 7.35 -29.03 7.44
CA SER A 91 6.49 -29.44 6.31
C SER A 91 5.04 -28.92 6.31
N LEU A 92 4.62 -28.18 7.34
CA LEU A 92 3.33 -27.50 7.42
C LEU A 92 3.27 -26.22 6.58
N TYR A 93 4.42 -25.62 6.24
CA TYR A 93 4.51 -24.39 5.47
C TYR A 93 5.39 -24.60 4.23
N ASP A 94 5.14 -23.80 3.20
CA ASP A 94 6.00 -23.76 2.02
C ASP A 94 7.42 -23.31 2.41
N SER A 95 8.43 -23.97 1.84
CA SER A 95 9.83 -23.62 2.07
C SER A 95 10.23 -22.39 1.24
N LEU A 96 11.32 -21.72 1.62
CA LEU A 96 11.87 -20.65 0.80
C LEU A 96 12.34 -21.19 -0.55
N GLU A 97 12.90 -22.40 -0.57
CA GLU A 97 13.24 -23.10 -1.81
C GLU A 97 12.02 -23.26 -2.73
N ASP A 98 10.88 -23.72 -2.20
CA ASP A 98 9.64 -23.87 -2.98
C ASP A 98 9.19 -22.52 -3.55
N CYS A 99 9.25 -21.45 -2.75
CA CYS A 99 8.88 -20.11 -3.21
C CYS A 99 9.77 -19.62 -4.36
N VAL A 100 11.09 -19.86 -4.28
CA VAL A 100 12.04 -19.50 -5.34
C VAL A 100 11.76 -20.31 -6.62
N MET A 101 11.47 -21.59 -6.49
CA MET A 101 11.11 -22.47 -7.61
C MET A 101 9.78 -22.05 -8.26
N GLU A 102 8.77 -21.73 -7.46
CA GLU A 102 7.47 -21.23 -7.93
C GLU A 102 7.59 -19.91 -8.70
N ILE A 103 8.49 -19.01 -8.26
CA ILE A 103 8.80 -17.77 -8.99
C ILE A 103 9.46 -18.07 -10.35
N GLU A 104 10.31 -19.08 -10.42
CA GLU A 104 10.95 -19.47 -11.67
C GLU A 104 9.95 -20.09 -12.64
N GLU A 105 9.06 -20.96 -12.16
CA GLU A 105 7.98 -21.49 -12.99
C GLU A 105 7.00 -20.41 -13.44
N LEU A 106 6.73 -19.39 -12.60
CA LEU A 106 5.96 -18.20 -12.97
C LEU A 106 6.60 -17.46 -14.15
N LYS A 107 7.93 -17.28 -14.17
CA LYS A 107 8.63 -16.62 -15.30
C LYS A 107 8.45 -17.42 -16.59
N ASN A 108 8.54 -18.75 -16.50
CA ASN A 108 8.35 -19.64 -17.65
C ASN A 108 6.90 -19.59 -18.17
N GLU A 109 5.90 -19.59 -17.28
CA GLU A 109 4.49 -19.38 -17.64
C GLU A 109 4.28 -18.05 -18.35
N LEU A 110 4.87 -16.98 -17.81
CA LEU A 110 4.73 -15.63 -18.32
C LEU A 110 5.27 -15.48 -19.75
N ALA A 111 6.42 -16.09 -20.03
CA ALA A 111 7.02 -16.12 -21.36
C ALA A 111 6.15 -16.87 -22.39
N CYS A 112 5.25 -17.73 -21.92
CA CYS A 112 4.36 -18.53 -22.76
C CYS A 112 2.99 -17.88 -22.99
N ILE A 113 2.62 -16.79 -22.30
CA ILE A 113 1.30 -16.16 -22.48
C ILE A 113 1.19 -15.51 -23.86
N VAL A 114 0.13 -15.84 -24.59
CA VAL A 114 -0.17 -15.29 -25.91
C VAL A 114 -1.42 -14.42 -25.85
N MET A 115 -1.32 -13.22 -26.40
CA MET A 115 -2.45 -12.34 -26.64
C MET A 115 -3.13 -12.71 -27.96
N THR A 116 -4.40 -13.09 -27.88
CA THR A 116 -5.26 -13.37 -29.03
C THR A 116 -6.43 -12.39 -29.05
N ARG A 117 -6.81 -11.92 -30.23
CA ARG A 117 -7.99 -11.06 -30.38
C ARG A 117 -9.15 -11.89 -30.93
N THR A 118 -10.29 -11.84 -30.23
CA THR A 118 -11.52 -12.54 -30.66
C THR A 118 -12.23 -11.76 -31.77
N GLY A 119 -11.65 -11.78 -32.98
CA GLY A 119 -12.22 -11.17 -34.20
C GLY A 119 -11.43 -9.97 -34.77
N THR A 120 -11.97 -9.35 -35.82
CA THR A 120 -11.36 -8.22 -36.57
C THR A 120 -12.12 -6.89 -36.48
N GLY A 121 -13.22 -6.80 -35.72
CA GLY A 121 -14.04 -5.60 -35.56
C GLY A 121 -13.65 -4.67 -34.40
N ILE A 122 -14.41 -3.57 -34.23
CA ILE A 122 -14.19 -2.53 -33.20
C ILE A 122 -14.42 -3.04 -31.76
N ASN A 123 -15.34 -3.99 -31.56
CA ASN A 123 -15.69 -4.55 -30.24
C ASN A 123 -14.95 -5.86 -29.91
N CYS A 124 -13.79 -6.10 -30.51
CA CYS A 124 -13.07 -7.35 -30.28
C CYS A 124 -12.47 -7.38 -28.88
N ARG A 125 -12.62 -8.53 -28.22
CA ARG A 125 -12.09 -8.75 -26.88
C ARG A 125 -10.69 -9.35 -26.97
N ASP A 126 -9.77 -8.78 -26.20
CA ASP A 126 -8.43 -9.32 -26.05
C ASP A 126 -8.47 -10.48 -25.05
N ARG A 127 -7.89 -11.62 -25.42
CA ARG A 127 -7.78 -12.83 -24.61
C ARG A 127 -6.32 -13.17 -24.41
N TRP A 128 -5.92 -13.28 -23.15
CA TRP A 128 -4.57 -13.64 -22.73
C TRP A 128 -4.61 -15.08 -22.21
N ASP A 129 -3.94 -15.99 -22.90
CA ASP A 129 -3.99 -17.42 -22.56
C ASP A 129 -2.68 -18.12 -22.93
N THR A 130 -2.40 -19.24 -22.27
CA THR A 130 -1.28 -20.11 -22.65
C THR A 130 -1.65 -20.86 -23.94
N PRO A 131 -0.68 -21.14 -24.84
CA PRO A 131 -0.92 -21.94 -26.03
C PRO A 131 -1.42 -23.34 -25.67
N GLU A 132 -2.22 -23.94 -26.56
CA GLU A 132 -2.69 -25.32 -26.37
C GLU A 132 -1.51 -26.30 -26.45
N THR A 133 -1.30 -27.08 -25.40
CA THR A 133 -0.29 -28.16 -25.41
C THR A 133 -0.96 -29.46 -25.84
N LYS A 134 -0.41 -30.12 -26.87
CA LYS A 134 -0.90 -31.44 -27.29
C LYS A 134 -0.26 -32.49 -26.39
N LEU A 135 -1.06 -33.14 -25.55
CA LEU A 135 -0.59 -34.29 -24.76
C LEU A 135 -0.35 -35.48 -25.70
N ALA A 136 0.56 -36.39 -25.33
CA ALA A 136 0.89 -37.59 -26.10
C ALA A 136 -0.34 -38.50 -26.40
N SER A 137 -1.44 -38.34 -25.66
CA SER A 137 -2.71 -39.03 -25.90
C SER A 137 -3.63 -38.35 -26.92
N GLY A 138 -3.17 -37.29 -27.61
CA GLY A 138 -3.97 -36.49 -28.55
C GLY A 138 -5.01 -35.58 -27.88
N ARG A 139 -5.17 -35.67 -26.55
CA ARG A 139 -6.02 -34.75 -25.77
C ARG A 139 -5.36 -33.38 -25.64
N LYS A 140 -6.16 -32.34 -25.79
CA LYS A 140 -5.73 -30.96 -25.53
C LYS A 140 -5.50 -30.78 -24.04
N GLY A 141 -4.27 -30.51 -23.66
CA GLY A 141 -3.92 -30.03 -22.32
C GLY A 141 -3.91 -28.50 -22.32
N ARG A 142 -4.22 -27.90 -21.18
CA ARG A 142 -3.91 -26.50 -20.92
C ARG A 142 -3.10 -26.43 -19.64
N LEU A 143 -2.05 -25.60 -19.67
CA LEU A 143 -1.29 -25.29 -18.48
C LEU A 143 -2.20 -24.59 -17.46
N ARG A 144 -1.94 -24.80 -16.17
CA ARG A 144 -2.59 -23.99 -15.12
C ARG A 144 -2.05 -22.55 -15.20
N LYS A 145 -2.86 -21.58 -14.78
CA LYS A 145 -2.59 -20.13 -14.92
C LYS A 145 -2.68 -19.40 -13.60
N ASP A 146 -2.64 -20.14 -12.52
CA ASP A 146 -2.72 -19.68 -11.15
C ASP A 146 -1.59 -18.71 -10.84
N ARG A 147 -0.34 -19.01 -11.23
CA ARG A 147 0.81 -18.13 -10.96
C ARG A 147 0.72 -16.82 -11.74
N TYR A 148 0.50 -16.91 -13.06
CA TYR A 148 0.31 -15.72 -13.88
C TYR A 148 -0.83 -14.84 -13.36
N SER A 149 -1.96 -15.45 -12.99
CA SER A 149 -3.10 -14.70 -12.45
C SER A 149 -2.78 -14.03 -11.11
N ALA A 150 -1.98 -14.67 -10.26
CA ALA A 150 -1.51 -14.10 -9.00
C ALA A 150 -0.67 -12.84 -9.25
N LEU A 151 0.25 -12.89 -10.21
CA LEU A 151 1.08 -11.73 -10.57
C LEU A 151 0.24 -10.57 -11.14
N VAL A 152 -0.74 -10.88 -12.00
CA VAL A 152 -1.65 -9.87 -12.56
C VAL A 152 -2.43 -9.16 -11.46
N MET A 153 -2.97 -9.90 -10.47
CA MET A 153 -3.65 -9.31 -9.31
C MET A 153 -2.72 -8.42 -8.50
N ALA A 154 -1.57 -8.97 -8.08
CA ALA A 154 -0.62 -8.27 -7.24
C ALA A 154 -0.15 -6.95 -7.89
N ASN A 155 0.15 -6.99 -9.18
CA ASN A 155 0.60 -5.82 -9.91
C ASN A 155 -0.51 -4.76 -10.06
N MET A 156 -1.75 -5.16 -10.32
CA MET A 156 -2.87 -4.23 -10.42
C MET A 156 -3.10 -3.49 -9.10
N ILE A 157 -3.09 -4.23 -7.99
CA ILE A 157 -3.24 -3.68 -6.64
C ILE A 157 -2.08 -2.74 -6.31
N ALA A 158 -0.83 -3.15 -6.58
CA ALA A 158 0.35 -2.31 -6.37
C ALA A 158 0.25 -0.98 -7.16
N ARG A 159 -0.24 -1.02 -8.40
CA ARG A 159 -0.50 0.19 -9.19
C ARG A 159 -1.61 1.07 -8.59
N GLN A 160 -2.64 0.48 -8.00
CA GLN A 160 -3.70 1.26 -7.32
C GLN A 160 -3.12 1.96 -6.10
N MET A 161 -2.40 1.22 -5.25
CA MET A 161 -1.72 1.77 -4.07
C MET A 161 -0.73 2.88 -4.43
N ALA A 162 0.12 2.67 -5.43
CA ALA A 162 1.10 3.68 -5.86
C ALA A 162 0.48 4.96 -6.44
N ARG A 163 -0.79 4.89 -6.90
CA ARG A 163 -1.54 6.06 -7.40
C ARG A 163 -2.38 6.75 -6.33
N GLN A 164 -2.55 6.13 -5.17
CA GLN A 164 -3.21 6.81 -4.05
C GLN A 164 -2.33 7.98 -3.59
N THR A 165 -2.93 9.16 -3.50
CA THR A 165 -2.23 10.34 -2.99
C THR A 165 -1.96 10.11 -1.51
N PRO A 166 -0.71 10.27 -1.03
CA PRO A 166 -0.43 10.11 0.39
C PRO A 166 -1.26 11.12 1.19
N THR A 167 -1.89 10.66 2.28
CA THR A 167 -2.61 11.54 3.19
C THR A 167 -1.67 12.65 3.64
N PRO A 168 -2.04 13.94 3.49
CA PRO A 168 -1.21 15.02 3.97
C PRO A 168 -1.05 14.90 5.49
N GLU A 169 0.17 14.64 5.96
CA GLU A 169 0.49 14.75 7.38
C GLU A 169 0.44 16.24 7.75
N TYR A 170 -0.56 16.61 8.54
CA TYR A 170 -0.62 17.92 9.17
C TYR A 170 0.07 17.81 10.53
N PRO A 171 1.33 18.28 10.70
CA PRO A 171 1.88 18.42 12.02
C PRO A 171 1.01 19.41 12.80
N VAL A 172 0.50 19.00 13.96
CA VAL A 172 -0.23 19.89 14.87
C VAL A 172 0.80 20.85 15.47
N ILE A 173 0.83 22.08 14.97
CA ILE A 173 1.71 23.13 15.48
C ILE A 173 0.93 23.92 16.54
N GLY A 174 1.36 23.81 17.80
CA GLY A 174 0.77 24.50 18.95
C GLY A 174 0.02 23.56 19.88
N GLY A 175 0.44 23.52 21.14
CA GLY A 175 -0.27 22.81 22.22
C GLY A 175 -1.41 23.65 22.81
N ALA A 176 -2.14 23.08 23.77
CA ALA A 176 -3.15 23.84 24.50
C ALA A 176 -2.49 25.01 25.27
N THR A 177 -3.16 26.14 25.42
CA THR A 177 -2.61 27.34 26.07
C THR A 177 -2.07 27.07 27.49
N LYS A 178 -2.60 26.04 28.17
CA LYS A 178 -2.13 25.56 29.48
C LYS A 178 -0.77 24.85 29.45
N GLU A 179 -0.45 24.18 28.35
CA GLU A 179 0.82 23.46 28.14
C GLU A 179 1.91 24.44 27.67
N LEU A 180 1.53 25.47 26.92
CA LEU A 180 2.42 26.52 26.41
C LEU A 180 2.93 27.49 27.49
N CYS A 181 2.20 27.68 28.60
CA CYS A 181 2.52 28.69 29.61
C CYS A 181 3.51 28.23 30.70
N HIS A 182 3.86 26.93 30.75
CA HIS A 182 4.70 26.36 31.80
C HIS A 182 6.10 25.96 31.33
N GLY A 183 6.78 26.78 30.50
CA GLY A 183 8.25 26.79 30.33
C GLY A 183 8.98 25.49 29.94
N ALA A 184 8.29 24.36 29.79
CA ALA A 184 8.82 23.04 29.53
C ALA A 184 8.42 22.64 28.11
N MET A 185 9.03 23.31 27.13
CA MET A 185 8.87 22.98 25.71
C MET A 185 10.11 22.18 25.27
N ASN A 186 10.03 20.86 25.29
CA ASN A 186 10.99 19.98 24.63
C ASN A 186 10.48 19.68 23.20
N GLY A 187 10.65 20.64 22.29
CA GLY A 187 10.31 20.45 20.87
C GLY A 187 10.47 21.72 20.02
N PRO A 188 10.69 21.61 18.70
CA PRO A 188 10.80 22.77 17.82
C PRO A 188 9.44 23.47 17.67
N MET A 189 9.37 24.76 18.04
CA MET A 189 8.15 25.59 17.93
C MET A 189 7.82 26.01 16.49
N TYR A 190 8.71 25.76 15.54
CA TYR A 190 8.53 26.09 14.14
C TYR A 190 9.05 24.93 13.28
N MET A 191 8.26 24.51 12.31
CA MET A 191 8.70 23.59 11.25
C MET A 191 8.78 24.34 9.93
N GLY A 192 9.92 24.21 9.26
CA GLY A 192 10.21 24.75 7.94
C GLY A 192 11.40 24.01 7.35
N PRO A 193 11.75 24.27 6.08
CA PRO A 193 12.97 23.74 5.49
C PRO A 193 14.18 24.01 6.39
N ASP A 194 15.17 23.11 6.41
CA ASP A 194 16.33 23.22 7.30
C ASP A 194 17.03 24.59 7.26
N TRP A 195 17.06 25.24 6.10
CA TRP A 195 17.62 26.59 5.93
C TRP A 195 16.85 27.69 6.67
N PHE A 196 15.57 27.49 6.97
CA PHE A 196 14.72 28.43 7.70
C PHE A 196 14.80 28.21 9.21
N VAL A 197 14.85 26.94 9.65
CA VAL A 197 14.82 26.58 11.08
C VAL A 197 16.20 26.66 11.71
N ARG A 198 17.26 26.36 10.95
CA ARG A 198 18.64 26.28 11.47
C ARG A 198 19.35 27.63 11.54
N ASP A 199 19.07 28.54 10.62
CA ASP A 199 19.64 29.91 10.60
C ASP A 199 18.72 30.90 11.31
N GLY A 200 18.28 30.57 12.54
CA GLY A 200 17.36 31.36 13.36
C GLY A 200 17.87 32.76 13.74
N GLY A 201 18.04 33.66 12.77
CA GLY A 201 18.73 34.92 12.95
C GLY A 201 18.67 35.88 11.77
N PHE A 202 17.51 36.09 11.10
CA PHE A 202 17.36 37.33 10.31
C PHE A 202 15.96 37.94 10.12
N PHE A 203 14.88 37.38 10.66
CA PHE A 203 13.58 38.09 10.65
C PHE A 203 12.82 37.90 11.96
N ALA A 204 13.30 38.57 13.02
CA ALA A 204 12.42 38.94 14.12
C ALA A 204 11.45 40.00 13.59
N GLY A 205 10.32 39.54 13.04
CA GLY A 205 9.18 40.41 12.76
C GLY A 205 8.75 41.07 14.06
N ILE A 206 8.93 42.38 14.16
CA ILE A 206 8.38 43.20 15.24
C ILE A 206 6.86 43.10 15.15
N GLY A 207 6.27 42.24 15.98
CA GLY A 207 4.85 42.30 16.26
C GLY A 207 4.57 43.63 16.94
N ILE A 208 3.81 44.51 16.27
CA ILE A 208 3.30 45.76 16.85
C ILE A 208 2.24 45.37 17.88
N GLY A 209 2.66 45.10 19.11
CA GLY A 209 1.81 45.12 20.29
C GLY A 209 1.86 46.51 20.90
N ARG A 210 0.72 47.22 20.95
CA ARG A 210 0.60 48.45 21.73
C ARG A 210 0.99 48.16 23.18
N ARG A 211 2.14 48.69 23.58
CA ARG A 211 2.60 48.71 24.97
C ARG A 211 1.62 49.59 25.74
N ALA A 212 0.79 48.99 26.60
CA ALA A 212 -0.03 49.73 27.55
C ALA A 212 0.89 50.61 28.39
N GLU A 213 0.50 51.88 28.52
CA GLU A 213 1.21 52.92 29.25
C GLU A 213 1.53 52.46 30.67
N GLN A 214 2.83 52.42 30.98
CA GLN A 214 3.30 52.32 32.35
C GLN A 214 3.14 53.72 32.97
N GLU A 215 2.13 53.87 33.83
CA GLU A 215 1.91 55.08 34.62
C GLU A 215 3.19 55.45 35.40
N TYR A 216 3.69 56.64 35.09
CA TYR A 216 4.74 57.33 35.81
C TYR A 216 4.23 57.77 37.19
N ARG A 217 4.71 57.16 38.28
CA ARG A 217 4.57 57.71 39.64
C ARG A 217 5.88 58.38 40.06
N PRO A 218 5.93 59.72 40.22
CA PRO A 218 7.12 60.38 40.69
C PRO A 218 7.29 60.18 42.20
N SER A 219 8.54 59.94 42.59
CA SER A 219 9.00 59.87 43.98
C SER A 219 8.75 61.20 44.70
N ARG A 220 8.00 61.17 45.81
CA ARG A 220 7.96 62.29 46.76
C ARG A 220 8.90 62.01 47.93
N SER A 221 9.98 62.78 47.94
CA SER A 221 10.92 62.93 49.04
C SER A 221 10.31 63.82 50.14
N ARG A 222 10.44 63.33 51.39
CA ARG A 222 10.60 64.03 52.70
C ARG A 222 9.57 65.10 53.11
N TYR A 223 8.91 64.89 54.25
CA TYR A 223 8.89 65.86 55.37
C TYR A 223 8.56 65.15 56.69
N GLU A 224 9.25 65.62 57.73
CA GLU A 224 9.26 65.20 59.13
C GLU A 224 7.90 65.37 59.83
N ARG A 225 7.58 64.43 60.73
CA ARG A 225 7.44 64.69 62.18
C ARG A 225 7.33 63.39 62.97
#